data_AF-A0A832WP89-F1
#
_entry.id   AF-A0A832WP89-F1
#
_cell.length_a   1.000
_cell.length_b   1.000
_cell.length_c   1.000
_cell.angle_alpha   90.00
_cell.angle_beta   90.00
_cell.angle_gamma   90.00
#
_symmetry.space_group_name_H-M   'P 1'
#
loop_
_entity.id
_entity.type
_entity.pdbx_description
1 polymer ?
#
loop_
_entity_poly.entity_id
_entity_poly.type
_entity_poly.pdbx_seq_one_letter_code
_entity_poly.pdbx_strand_id
1 'polypeptide(L)'
;MNVKKAIKRVVALGVGVSMLGATLLGATAYDLGSYPSPFVKDGMFNGLMVVGDDAAPADIIGVTDIAMSLQYSSTVKETIKVSGDSGVSLGGDSVKIQRSGDSLELNEWLGDVMETVDSGDAEALKSFTVSNDKGTTDVNQYLRFAWGPLALPNDGAYAKAMYTKDDDDNVGDFLWFKDGEEAFKYEMEFVEGFESDVDQTDDSLEDLEDETLHILGEDFAVVSSHISETTGKITLDLMGGAIHDTIEEGETKTYTLKGKEYEVTALIISDWAGAVGSAKVKLKVNGEVTKEMSEGSTEILNDGTTIGIREVLPNEAGETAGGDILEFYLG
;
A
#
# COMPACT_ATOMS: atom_id res chain seq x y z
N MET A 1 32.84 65.83 3.95
CA MET A 1 34.23 65.65 4.42
C MET A 1 34.27 64.56 5.50
N ASN A 2 34.99 63.48 5.22
CA ASN A 2 35.83 62.66 6.12
C ASN A 2 35.33 62.15 7.49
N VAL A 3 34.95 60.86 7.48
CA VAL A 3 35.45 59.71 8.27
C VAL A 3 36.47 59.99 9.41
N LYS A 4 36.23 59.46 10.64
CA LYS A 4 37.02 58.38 11.31
C LYS A 4 36.84 58.27 12.85
N LYS A 5 36.31 57.09 13.25
CA LYS A 5 36.78 56.12 14.27
C LYS A 5 36.96 56.51 15.77
N ALA A 6 36.31 55.74 16.65
CA ALA A 6 36.96 54.99 17.74
C ALA A 6 36.03 53.91 18.37
N ILE A 7 36.50 52.66 18.38
CA ILE A 7 35.97 51.51 19.16
C ILE A 7 36.94 51.26 20.33
N LYS A 8 36.42 50.99 21.55
CA LYS A 8 36.93 50.05 22.59
C LYS A 8 36.07 50.22 23.87
N ARG A 9 35.20 49.27 24.24
CA ARG A 9 35.40 47.98 24.95
C ARG A 9 35.09 48.10 26.47
N VAL A 10 34.32 47.12 26.97
CA VAL A 10 34.41 46.43 28.30
C VAL A 10 33.19 46.55 29.26
N VAL A 11 32.40 45.46 29.27
CA VAL A 11 31.96 44.62 30.42
C VAL A 11 31.14 45.24 31.57
N ALA A 12 29.92 44.75 31.80
CA ALA A 12 29.59 43.85 32.93
C ALA A 12 28.07 43.60 33.06
N LEU A 13 27.69 42.34 32.82
CA LEU A 13 26.72 41.50 33.56
C LEU A 13 25.67 42.18 34.46
N GLY A 14 24.39 41.86 34.21
CA GLY A 14 23.30 42.11 35.16
C GLY A 14 21.95 41.61 34.65
N VAL A 15 21.80 40.29 34.53
CA VAL A 15 20.53 39.59 34.35
C VAL A 15 19.58 39.95 35.51
N GLY A 16 18.30 40.23 35.21
CA GLY A 16 17.26 40.19 36.23
C GLY A 16 15.97 40.91 35.87
N VAL A 17 14.90 40.11 35.76
CA VAL A 17 13.48 40.50 35.79
C VAL A 17 12.83 40.85 34.44
N SER A 18 12.48 39.81 33.68
CA SER A 18 11.29 39.84 32.82
C SER A 18 10.59 38.48 32.63
N MET A 19 10.80 37.51 33.54
CA MET A 19 10.09 36.22 33.55
C MET A 19 9.14 36.07 34.76
N LEU A 20 8.25 37.05 34.97
CA LEU A 20 7.16 36.95 35.95
C LEU A 20 5.80 37.11 35.25
N GLY A 21 5.56 36.32 34.19
CA GLY A 21 4.35 36.43 33.38
C GLY A 21 3.68 35.12 32.95
N ALA A 22 4.20 33.94 33.29
CA ALA A 22 3.71 32.67 32.70
C ALA A 22 3.20 31.61 33.71
N THR A 23 3.09 31.90 35.01
CA THR A 23 2.69 30.91 36.03
C THR A 23 1.41 31.29 36.77
N LEU A 24 0.36 31.68 36.02
CA LEU A 24 -0.99 31.89 36.54
C LEU A 24 -2.07 31.19 35.69
N LEU A 25 -1.73 30.05 35.10
CA LEU A 25 -2.73 29.08 34.64
C LEU A 25 -2.70 27.92 35.65
N GLY A 26 -3.85 27.67 36.27
CA GLY A 26 -3.99 26.71 37.36
C GLY A 26 -3.44 25.34 36.98
N ALA A 27 -2.74 24.72 37.92
CA ALA A 27 -2.31 23.33 37.81
C ALA A 27 -3.55 22.43 37.82
N THR A 28 -4.09 22.13 36.64
CA THR A 28 -4.90 20.93 36.43
C THR A 28 -3.93 19.76 36.44
N ALA A 29 -4.10 18.83 37.39
CA ALA A 29 -3.37 17.56 37.33
C ALA A 29 -3.82 16.85 36.05
N TYR A 30 -2.94 16.77 35.06
CA TYR A 30 -3.15 15.90 33.92
C TYR A 30 -2.91 14.48 34.39
N ASP A 31 -3.96 13.66 34.34
CA ASP A 31 -3.86 12.22 34.55
C ASP A 31 -3.11 11.60 33.37
N LEU A 32 -2.26 10.60 33.62
CA LEU A 32 -1.59 9.83 32.57
C LEU A 32 -2.60 9.09 31.68
N GLY A 33 -3.83 8.83 32.17
CA GLY A 33 -4.93 8.35 31.34
C GLY A 33 -5.37 9.33 30.24
N SER A 34 -4.95 10.60 30.32
CA SER A 34 -5.19 11.62 29.27
C SER A 34 -4.00 11.79 28.32
N TYR A 35 -2.90 11.03 28.50
CA TYR A 35 -1.80 11.01 27.53
C TYR A 35 -2.36 10.54 26.18
N PRO A 36 -2.07 11.24 25.06
CA PRO A 36 -0.96 12.17 24.83
C PRO A 36 -1.26 13.67 25.05
N SER A 37 -2.44 14.04 25.56
CA SER A 37 -2.73 15.44 25.93
C SER A 37 -1.87 15.85 27.15
N PRO A 38 -1.33 17.08 27.21
CA PRO A 38 -1.54 18.22 26.30
C PRO A 38 -0.55 18.31 25.13
N PHE A 39 0.33 17.32 24.96
CA PHE A 39 1.45 17.36 24.02
C PHE A 39 1.04 17.16 22.57
N VAL A 40 -0.10 16.52 22.33
CA VAL A 40 -0.74 16.47 21.02
C VAL A 40 -2.03 17.27 21.07
N LYS A 41 -2.14 18.26 20.19
CA LYS A 41 -3.33 19.11 20.03
C LYS A 41 -3.66 19.23 18.55
N ASP A 42 -4.92 19.00 18.20
CA ASP A 42 -5.40 19.05 16.81
C ASP A 42 -4.60 18.11 15.88
N GLY A 43 -4.18 16.95 16.40
CA GLY A 43 -3.39 15.98 15.66
C GLY A 43 -1.95 16.38 15.38
N MET A 44 -1.48 17.48 15.98
CA MET A 44 -0.10 17.94 15.84
C MET A 44 0.59 17.96 17.20
N PHE A 45 1.87 17.60 17.20
CA PHE A 45 2.72 17.79 18.37
C PHE A 45 2.82 19.28 18.70
N ASN A 46 2.50 19.63 19.94
CA ASN A 46 2.46 20.99 20.47
C ASN A 46 3.41 21.09 21.68
N GLY A 47 4.71 21.08 21.41
CA GLY A 47 5.73 21.18 22.44
C GLY A 47 7.12 21.44 21.88
N LEU A 48 8.08 21.65 22.79
CA LEU A 48 9.50 21.69 22.49
C LEU A 48 10.18 20.62 23.33
N MET A 49 10.89 19.72 22.66
CA MET A 49 11.79 18.78 23.32
C MET A 49 13.15 19.42 23.45
N VAL A 50 13.60 19.65 24.68
CA VAL A 50 14.86 20.32 24.97
C VAL A 50 15.80 19.33 25.63
N VAL A 51 16.97 19.14 25.02
CA VAL A 51 18.08 18.39 25.58
C VAL A 51 19.25 19.33 25.79
N GLY A 52 19.93 19.23 26.93
CA GLY A 52 21.09 20.05 27.23
C GLY A 52 22.30 19.65 26.40
N ASP A 53 23.21 20.59 26.14
CA ASP A 53 24.46 20.35 25.39
C ASP A 53 25.38 19.33 26.10
N ASP A 54 25.27 19.24 27.43
CA ASP A 54 25.98 18.27 28.28
C ASP A 54 25.14 17.02 28.63
N ALA A 55 24.00 16.78 27.96
CA ALA A 55 23.13 15.64 28.28
C ALA A 55 23.84 14.31 28.00
N ALA A 56 23.53 13.29 28.80
CA ALA A 56 24.08 11.96 28.54
C ALA A 56 23.53 11.42 27.22
N PRO A 57 24.28 10.59 26.47
CA PRO A 57 23.76 9.95 25.26
C PRO A 57 22.43 9.21 25.46
N ALA A 58 22.20 8.65 26.66
CA ALA A 58 20.94 8.01 27.01
C ALA A 58 19.74 8.97 27.08
N ASP A 59 19.96 10.23 27.48
CA ASP A 59 18.90 11.25 27.54
C ASP A 59 18.50 11.72 26.13
N ILE A 60 19.47 11.77 25.19
CA ILE A 60 19.20 12.06 23.77
C ILE A 60 18.35 10.95 23.15
N ILE A 61 18.67 9.68 23.44
CA ILE A 61 17.89 8.54 22.97
C ILE A 61 16.49 8.56 23.60
N GLY A 62 16.38 8.79 24.91
CA GLY A 62 15.10 8.85 25.60
C GLY A 62 14.17 9.95 25.08
N VAL A 63 14.71 11.12 24.72
CA VAL A 63 13.93 12.18 24.06
C VAL A 63 13.50 11.77 22.64
N THR A 64 14.32 11.01 21.93
CA THR A 64 13.97 10.49 20.60
C THR A 64 12.80 9.50 20.67
N ASP A 65 12.80 8.60 21.65
CA ASP A 65 11.69 7.65 21.86
C ASP A 65 10.37 8.37 22.19
N ILE A 66 10.45 9.40 23.05
CA ILE A 66 9.29 10.26 23.37
C ILE A 66 8.81 11.01 22.12
N ALA A 67 9.73 11.53 21.30
CA ALA A 67 9.41 12.20 20.04
C ALA A 67 8.64 11.28 19.09
N MET A 68 9.12 10.04 18.91
CA MET A 68 8.49 9.06 18.03
C MET A 68 7.12 8.63 18.56
N SER A 69 6.96 8.42 19.86
CA SER A 69 5.67 8.09 20.50
C SER A 69 4.64 9.22 20.33
N LEU A 70 5.06 10.48 20.49
CA LEU A 70 4.18 11.64 20.33
C LEU A 70 3.86 11.93 18.86
N GLN A 71 4.80 11.67 17.95
CA GLN A 71 4.57 11.74 16.51
C GLN A 71 3.55 10.70 16.06
N TYR A 72 3.66 9.46 16.55
CA TYR A 72 2.67 8.40 16.26
C TYR A 72 1.27 8.77 16.77
N SER A 73 1.23 9.43 17.92
CA SER A 73 -0.01 9.94 18.53
C SER A 73 -0.58 11.20 17.84
N SER A 74 0.21 11.87 17.01
CA SER A 74 -0.16 13.09 16.28
C SER A 74 -0.90 12.74 14.99
N THR A 75 -2.15 12.32 15.12
CA THR A 75 -3.05 12.05 14.00
C THR A 75 -4.10 13.14 13.87
N VAL A 76 -4.24 13.73 12.68
CA VAL A 76 -5.30 14.70 12.40
C VAL A 76 -6.58 13.93 12.10
N LYS A 77 -7.61 14.09 12.93
CA LYS A 77 -8.95 13.62 12.59
C LYS A 77 -9.55 14.58 11.56
N GLU A 78 -9.57 14.20 10.30
CA GLU A 78 -10.37 14.94 9.31
C GLU A 78 -11.85 14.80 9.65
N THR A 79 -12.51 15.92 9.92
CA THR A 79 -13.98 15.97 10.01
C THR A 79 -14.52 16.37 8.66
N ILE A 80 -14.94 15.38 7.87
CA ILE A 80 -15.50 15.62 6.54
C ILE A 80 -16.91 16.18 6.68
N LYS A 81 -17.15 17.38 6.16
CA LYS A 81 -18.48 18.00 6.13
C LYS A 81 -19.21 17.59 4.85
N VAL A 82 -20.17 16.69 4.99
CA VAL A 82 -21.13 16.38 3.92
C VAL A 82 -22.38 17.24 4.10
N SER A 83 -22.78 17.91 3.03
CA SER A 83 -24.02 18.68 3.00
C SER A 83 -25.18 17.72 2.71
N GLY A 84 -25.92 17.35 3.75
CA GLY A 84 -27.21 16.64 3.66
C GLY A 84 -27.13 15.18 4.08
N ASP A 85 -27.75 14.87 5.22
CA ASP A 85 -27.97 13.54 5.84
C ASP A 85 -26.74 12.65 6.00
N SER A 86 -26.13 12.70 7.18
CA SER A 86 -25.34 11.64 7.86
C SER A 86 -24.63 10.60 6.99
N GLY A 87 -23.96 11.04 5.92
CA GLY A 87 -23.25 10.20 4.98
C GLY A 87 -21.76 10.22 5.30
N VAL A 88 -21.21 9.06 5.64
CA VAL A 88 -19.76 8.81 5.61
C VAL A 88 -19.28 9.15 4.20
N SER A 89 -18.35 10.09 4.05
CA SER A 89 -17.65 10.29 2.79
C SER A 89 -16.60 9.19 2.67
N LEU A 90 -16.93 8.13 1.96
CA LEU A 90 -15.98 7.09 1.61
C LEU A 90 -15.02 7.68 0.55
N GLY A 91 -13.72 7.55 0.78
CA GLY A 91 -12.71 7.80 -0.24
C GLY A 91 -12.52 6.54 -1.07
N GLY A 92 -12.50 6.68 -2.40
CA GLY A 92 -12.41 5.56 -3.32
C GLY A 92 -13.77 5.02 -3.78
N ASP A 93 -13.75 3.82 -4.33
CA ASP A 93 -14.95 3.13 -4.78
C ASP A 93 -15.78 2.63 -3.58
N SER A 94 -17.10 2.70 -3.70
CA SER A 94 -17.97 2.31 -2.59
C SER A 94 -19.32 1.81 -3.08
N VAL A 95 -19.76 0.71 -2.48
CA VAL A 95 -21.04 0.07 -2.80
C VAL A 95 -21.92 0.05 -1.57
N LYS A 96 -23.15 0.51 -1.75
CA LYS A 96 -24.17 0.42 -0.70
C LYS A 96 -24.80 -0.97 -0.74
N ILE A 97 -24.71 -1.72 0.36
CA ILE A 97 -25.42 -3.00 0.50
C ILE A 97 -26.91 -2.72 0.72
N GLN A 98 -27.65 -2.67 -0.37
CA GLN A 98 -29.09 -2.43 -0.41
C GLN A 98 -29.65 -2.91 -1.76
N ARG A 99 -30.80 -3.57 -1.76
CA ARG A 99 -31.60 -3.83 -2.98
C ARG A 99 -32.98 -3.20 -2.84
N SER A 100 -33.78 -3.20 -3.91
CA SER A 100 -35.03 -2.43 -3.98
C SER A 100 -36.03 -2.76 -2.86
N GLY A 101 -36.02 -1.96 -1.79
CA GLY A 101 -36.87 -2.13 -0.61
C GLY A 101 -36.28 -2.99 0.50
N ASP A 102 -35.02 -3.44 0.31
CA ASP A 102 -34.31 -4.29 1.25
C ASP A 102 -32.97 -3.63 1.63
N SER A 103 -32.81 -3.33 2.92
CA SER A 103 -31.65 -2.63 3.47
C SER A 103 -31.07 -3.49 4.55
N LEU A 104 -29.74 -3.51 4.68
CA LEU A 104 -29.08 -4.30 5.71
C LEU A 104 -29.58 -3.96 7.12
N GLU A 105 -30.21 -4.93 7.76
CA GLU A 105 -30.76 -4.86 9.11
C GLU A 105 -29.85 -5.57 10.14
N LEU A 106 -30.09 -5.32 11.43
CA LEU A 106 -29.34 -5.98 12.49
C LEU A 106 -29.63 -7.49 12.52
N ASN A 107 -28.55 -8.28 12.58
CA ASN A 107 -28.49 -9.73 12.48
C ASN A 107 -28.79 -10.31 11.09
N GLU A 108 -28.79 -9.48 10.05
CA GLU A 108 -28.97 -9.91 8.67
C GLU A 108 -27.63 -10.06 7.94
N TRP A 109 -27.51 -11.11 7.11
CA TRP A 109 -26.30 -11.38 6.34
C TRP A 109 -26.23 -10.51 5.09
N LEU A 110 -25.00 -10.11 4.72
CA LEU A 110 -24.80 -9.31 3.50
C LEU A 110 -25.36 -10.03 2.26
N GLY A 111 -25.15 -11.34 2.17
CA GLY A 111 -25.62 -12.16 1.05
C GLY A 111 -27.13 -12.27 0.93
N ASP A 112 -27.89 -12.06 2.02
CA ASP A 112 -29.36 -12.08 1.99
C ASP A 112 -29.90 -10.80 1.31
N VAL A 113 -29.20 -9.68 1.49
CA VAL A 113 -29.56 -8.37 0.92
C VAL A 113 -28.99 -8.18 -0.48
N MET A 114 -27.73 -8.55 -0.68
CA MET A 114 -27.00 -8.37 -1.93
C MET A 114 -26.07 -9.54 -2.19
N GLU A 115 -26.46 -10.42 -3.08
CA GLU A 115 -25.71 -11.64 -3.40
C GLU A 115 -24.41 -11.37 -4.16
N THR A 116 -24.36 -10.31 -4.98
CA THR A 116 -23.24 -10.00 -5.86
C THR A 116 -23.13 -8.50 -6.06
N VAL A 117 -21.89 -8.03 -6.12
CA VAL A 117 -21.46 -6.73 -6.62
C VAL A 117 -20.66 -6.97 -7.91
N ASP A 118 -20.95 -6.20 -8.95
CA ASP A 118 -20.30 -6.32 -10.26
C ASP A 118 -19.86 -4.95 -10.84
N SER A 119 -19.48 -4.93 -12.11
CA SER A 119 -19.02 -3.74 -12.83
C SER A 119 -20.05 -2.60 -12.94
N GLY A 120 -21.34 -2.88 -12.71
CA GLY A 120 -22.39 -1.88 -12.63
C GLY A 120 -22.46 -1.18 -11.27
N ASP A 121 -21.94 -1.82 -10.23
CA ASP A 121 -21.98 -1.33 -8.85
C ASP A 121 -20.66 -0.66 -8.42
N ALA A 122 -19.53 -1.19 -8.88
CA ALA A 122 -18.19 -0.79 -8.48
C ALA A 122 -17.28 -0.57 -9.70
N GLU A 123 -16.65 0.59 -9.78
CA GLU A 123 -15.64 0.93 -10.79
C GLU A 123 -14.44 -0.04 -10.76
N ALA A 124 -14.03 -0.47 -9.57
CA ALA A 124 -12.93 -1.41 -9.38
C ALA A 124 -13.22 -2.80 -9.96
N LEU A 125 -14.48 -3.14 -10.21
CA LEU A 125 -14.90 -4.44 -10.78
C LEU A 125 -15.22 -4.36 -12.27
N LYS A 126 -14.75 -3.31 -12.97
CA LYS A 126 -14.96 -3.18 -14.40
C LYS A 126 -14.52 -4.43 -15.15
N SER A 127 -15.39 -4.90 -16.05
CA SER A 127 -15.02 -5.92 -17.02
C SER A 127 -13.92 -5.39 -17.93
N PHE A 128 -13.03 -6.27 -18.36
CA PHE A 128 -11.95 -5.96 -19.29
C PHE A 128 -11.80 -7.09 -20.31
N THR A 129 -10.97 -6.86 -21.32
CA THR A 129 -10.65 -7.86 -22.34
C THR A 129 -9.16 -8.18 -22.22
N VAL A 130 -8.81 -9.45 -22.30
CA VAL A 130 -7.43 -9.93 -22.37
C VAL A 130 -7.24 -10.76 -23.63
N SER A 131 -6.07 -10.65 -24.24
CA SER A 131 -5.73 -11.28 -25.52
C SER A 131 -4.34 -11.86 -25.43
N ASN A 132 -4.14 -13.05 -26.00
CA ASN A 132 -2.83 -13.65 -26.22
C ASN A 132 -2.78 -14.25 -27.64
N ASP A 133 -1.74 -15.03 -27.92
CA ASP A 133 -1.55 -15.67 -29.23
C ASP A 133 -2.59 -16.78 -29.55
N LYS A 134 -3.35 -17.25 -28.56
CA LYS A 134 -4.42 -18.26 -28.73
C LYS A 134 -5.79 -17.64 -29.00
N GLY A 135 -6.05 -16.45 -28.46
CA GLY A 135 -7.34 -15.83 -28.63
C GLY A 135 -7.53 -14.57 -27.79
N THR A 136 -8.80 -14.22 -27.61
CA THR A 136 -9.22 -13.04 -26.86
C THR A 136 -10.47 -13.41 -26.09
N THR A 137 -10.58 -12.94 -24.85
CA THR A 137 -11.72 -13.25 -23.99
C THR A 137 -12.09 -12.03 -23.16
N ASP A 138 -13.39 -11.87 -22.96
CA ASP A 138 -13.91 -10.90 -22.01
C ASP A 138 -13.84 -11.48 -20.59
N VAL A 139 -13.46 -10.64 -19.64
CA VAL A 139 -13.33 -11.00 -18.23
C VAL A 139 -14.29 -10.16 -17.41
N ASN A 140 -15.19 -10.82 -16.69
CA ASN A 140 -16.08 -10.17 -15.72
C ASN A 140 -15.54 -10.38 -14.30
N GLN A 141 -15.68 -9.37 -13.45
CA GLN A 141 -15.27 -9.41 -12.04
C GLN A 141 -16.49 -9.31 -11.13
N TYR A 142 -16.46 -10.07 -10.03
CA TYR A 142 -17.54 -10.08 -9.05
C TYR A 142 -17.01 -10.14 -7.62
N LEU A 143 -17.71 -9.49 -6.69
CA LEU A 143 -17.69 -9.85 -5.28
C LEU A 143 -18.98 -10.60 -4.94
N ARG A 144 -18.86 -11.87 -4.57
CA ARG A 144 -19.97 -12.76 -4.21
C ARG A 144 -20.14 -12.79 -2.70
N PHE A 145 -21.33 -12.47 -2.23
CA PHE A 145 -21.72 -12.59 -0.81
C PHE A 145 -22.65 -13.79 -0.56
N ALA A 146 -23.04 -14.52 -1.60
CA ALA A 146 -23.72 -15.80 -1.49
C ALA A 146 -23.11 -16.78 -2.51
N TRP A 147 -22.77 -18.00 -2.08
CA TRP A 147 -22.25 -19.06 -2.96
C TRP A 147 -22.57 -20.46 -2.43
N GLY A 148 -22.79 -21.41 -3.34
CA GLY A 148 -23.02 -22.81 -2.97
C GLY A 148 -24.17 -23.45 -3.74
N PRO A 149 -24.27 -24.79 -3.74
CA PRO A 149 -25.22 -25.53 -4.57
C PRO A 149 -26.68 -25.39 -4.12
N LEU A 150 -26.93 -24.87 -2.91
CA LEU A 150 -28.27 -24.70 -2.38
C LEU A 150 -28.71 -23.24 -2.24
N ALA A 151 -27.78 -22.27 -2.43
CA ALA A 151 -28.02 -20.83 -2.32
C ALA A 151 -29.02 -20.49 -1.18
N LEU A 152 -28.80 -21.10 -0.02
CA LEU A 152 -29.60 -20.84 1.18
C LEU A 152 -29.07 -19.56 1.85
N PRO A 153 -29.91 -18.86 2.64
CA PRO A 153 -29.40 -17.88 3.60
C PRO A 153 -28.31 -18.57 4.43
N ASN A 154 -27.14 -17.95 4.60
CA ASN A 154 -25.90 -18.51 5.19
C ASN A 154 -24.99 -19.39 4.29
N ASP A 155 -25.38 -19.75 3.05
CA ASP A 155 -24.47 -20.42 2.11
C ASP A 155 -23.59 -19.33 1.46
N GLY A 156 -22.47 -19.05 2.11
CA GLY A 156 -21.42 -18.24 1.53
C GLY A 156 -20.82 -17.24 2.50
N ALA A 157 -21.26 -15.98 2.46
CA ALA A 157 -20.65 -14.93 3.25
C ALA A 157 -21.04 -14.99 4.73
N TYR A 158 -20.06 -15.19 5.59
CA TYR A 158 -20.24 -15.04 7.03
C TYR A 158 -19.98 -13.60 7.49
N ALA A 159 -20.65 -12.65 6.84
CA ALA A 159 -20.62 -11.23 7.16
C ALA A 159 -22.04 -10.71 7.42
N LYS A 160 -22.27 -10.05 8.56
CA LYS A 160 -23.58 -9.47 8.92
C LYS A 160 -23.47 -8.23 9.79
N ALA A 161 -24.50 -7.38 9.75
CA ALA A 161 -24.59 -6.29 10.71
C ALA A 161 -24.97 -6.83 12.10
N MET A 162 -24.27 -6.42 13.16
CA MET A 162 -24.55 -6.83 14.53
C MET A 162 -24.42 -5.67 15.50
N TYR A 163 -25.37 -5.57 16.44
CA TYR A 163 -25.20 -4.74 17.62
C TYR A 163 -24.42 -5.55 18.66
N THR A 164 -23.14 -5.23 18.84
CA THR A 164 -22.22 -6.00 19.68
C THR A 164 -21.18 -5.10 20.33
N LYS A 165 -20.18 -5.71 20.94
CA LYS A 165 -19.04 -5.09 21.59
C LYS A 165 -17.75 -5.52 20.87
N ASP A 166 -16.85 -4.59 20.56
CA ASP A 166 -15.53 -4.88 19.99
C ASP A 166 -14.49 -5.22 21.08
N ASP A 167 -13.25 -5.48 20.66
CA ASP A 167 -12.14 -5.86 21.55
C ASP A 167 -11.67 -4.71 22.47
N ASP A 168 -12.02 -3.47 22.14
CA ASP A 168 -11.71 -2.24 22.90
C ASP A 168 -12.86 -1.84 23.84
N ASP A 169 -13.80 -2.75 24.05
CA ASP A 169 -14.99 -2.59 24.85
C ASP A 169 -16.03 -1.57 24.34
N ASN A 170 -15.94 -1.12 23.09
CA ASN A 170 -16.93 -0.22 22.50
C ASN A 170 -18.17 -0.99 22.08
N VAL A 171 -19.35 -0.48 22.46
CA VAL A 171 -20.65 -1.06 22.09
C VAL A 171 -21.27 -0.22 20.97
N GLY A 172 -21.73 -0.89 19.92
CA GLY A 172 -22.34 -0.23 18.77
C GLY A 172 -22.78 -1.21 17.69
N ASP A 173 -23.13 -0.63 16.53
CA ASP A 173 -23.43 -1.38 15.31
C ASP A 173 -22.12 -1.65 14.57
N PHE A 174 -21.82 -2.92 14.32
CA PHE A 174 -20.62 -3.37 13.64
C PHE A 174 -20.97 -4.22 12.44
N LEU A 175 -20.17 -4.12 11.38
CA LEU A 175 -20.08 -5.19 10.39
C LEU A 175 -19.23 -6.30 10.99
N TRP A 176 -19.87 -7.42 11.32
CA TRP A 176 -19.24 -8.56 11.97
C TRP A 176 -18.91 -9.65 10.96
N PHE A 177 -17.71 -10.21 11.09
CA PHE A 177 -17.22 -11.33 10.30
C PHE A 177 -17.00 -12.53 11.22
N LYS A 178 -17.42 -13.72 10.79
CA LYS A 178 -17.16 -14.95 11.56
C LYS A 178 -15.70 -15.36 11.38
N ASP A 179 -15.02 -15.57 12.51
CA ASP A 179 -13.65 -16.06 12.52
C ASP A 179 -13.52 -17.41 11.80
N GLY A 180 -12.47 -17.55 11.00
CA GLY A 180 -12.17 -18.73 10.20
C GLY A 180 -13.07 -18.97 8.99
N GLU A 181 -13.97 -18.04 8.65
CA GLU A 181 -14.90 -18.18 7.53
C GLU A 181 -14.76 -17.06 6.51
N GLU A 182 -15.13 -17.34 5.27
CA GLU A 182 -15.06 -16.38 4.17
C GLU A 182 -16.18 -15.33 4.30
N ALA A 183 -15.80 -14.05 4.22
CA ALA A 183 -16.74 -12.93 4.25
C ALA A 183 -17.37 -12.63 2.88
N PHE A 184 -16.67 -12.98 1.81
CA PHE A 184 -17.07 -12.85 0.41
C PHE A 184 -16.09 -13.66 -0.44
N LYS A 185 -16.42 -13.86 -1.72
CA LYS A 185 -15.48 -14.37 -2.73
C LYS A 185 -15.28 -13.33 -3.81
N TYR A 186 -14.02 -13.11 -4.16
CA TYR A 186 -13.67 -12.45 -5.41
C TYR A 186 -13.63 -13.50 -6.53
N GLU A 187 -14.27 -13.20 -7.65
CA GLU A 187 -14.39 -14.09 -8.79
C GLU A 187 -14.05 -13.33 -10.08
N MET A 188 -13.19 -13.94 -10.89
CA MET A 188 -12.97 -13.55 -12.29
C MET A 188 -13.53 -14.63 -13.19
N GLU A 189 -14.41 -14.23 -14.10
CA GLU A 189 -15.03 -15.10 -15.09
C GLU A 189 -14.45 -14.76 -16.47
N PHE A 190 -13.64 -15.67 -17.03
CA PHE A 190 -13.18 -15.62 -18.41
C PHE A 190 -14.27 -16.22 -19.30
N VAL A 191 -15.05 -15.37 -19.99
CA VAL A 191 -16.34 -15.72 -20.61
C VAL A 191 -16.21 -16.84 -21.64
N GLU A 192 -15.19 -16.77 -22.50
CA GLU A 192 -14.91 -17.80 -23.51
C GLU A 192 -13.80 -18.77 -23.06
N GLY A 193 -13.28 -18.61 -21.84
CA GLY A 193 -12.01 -19.19 -21.39
C GLY A 193 -10.81 -18.35 -21.85
N PHE A 194 -9.66 -18.55 -21.20
CA PHE A 194 -8.38 -17.95 -21.62
C PHE A 194 -7.41 -19.09 -21.89
N GLU A 195 -7.07 -19.28 -23.16
CA GLU A 195 -6.41 -20.49 -23.65
C GLU A 195 -4.89 -20.39 -23.59
N SER A 196 -4.24 -21.50 -23.28
CA SER A 196 -2.79 -21.69 -23.38
C SER A 196 -2.49 -23.14 -23.72
N ASP A 197 -1.40 -23.37 -24.44
CA ASP A 197 -0.79 -24.69 -24.51
C ASP A 197 -0.16 -25.04 -23.15
N VAL A 198 -0.03 -26.34 -22.86
CA VAL A 198 0.67 -26.84 -21.66
C VAL A 198 2.08 -27.27 -22.11
N ASP A 199 3.12 -26.64 -21.55
CA ASP A 199 4.49 -27.15 -21.73
C ASP A 199 4.66 -28.43 -20.91
N GLN A 200 4.90 -29.55 -21.58
CA GLN A 200 5.06 -30.86 -20.95
C GLN A 200 6.38 -31.00 -20.16
N THR A 201 7.26 -30.01 -20.23
CA THR A 201 8.56 -30.01 -19.57
C THR A 201 8.46 -29.56 -18.11
N ASP A 202 7.62 -28.56 -17.84
CA ASP A 202 7.47 -27.92 -16.53
C ASP A 202 6.02 -27.59 -16.14
N ASP A 203 5.05 -28.06 -16.93
CA ASP A 203 3.61 -27.81 -16.80
C ASP A 203 3.27 -26.30 -16.75
N SER A 204 4.06 -25.46 -17.42
CA SER A 204 3.78 -24.03 -17.59
C SER A 204 2.68 -23.77 -18.62
N LEU A 205 2.06 -22.59 -18.52
CA LEU A 205 1.06 -22.09 -19.46
C LEU A 205 1.58 -20.80 -20.12
N GLU A 206 2.68 -20.93 -20.88
CA GLU A 206 3.47 -19.80 -21.40
C GLU A 206 2.65 -18.71 -22.13
N ASP A 207 1.53 -19.07 -22.78
CA ASP A 207 0.68 -18.09 -23.46
C ASP A 207 -0.10 -17.18 -22.49
N LEU A 208 -0.10 -17.48 -21.19
CA LEU A 208 -0.69 -16.63 -20.15
C LEU A 208 0.34 -15.67 -19.54
N GLU A 209 1.63 -15.95 -19.70
CA GLU A 209 2.71 -15.14 -19.14
C GLU A 209 2.83 -13.83 -19.94
N ASP A 210 3.31 -12.77 -19.27
CA ASP A 210 3.35 -11.38 -19.75
C ASP A 210 2.00 -10.70 -19.99
N GLU A 211 0.91 -11.45 -19.95
CA GLU A 211 -0.42 -10.89 -20.07
C GLU A 211 -0.82 -10.09 -18.84
N THR A 212 -1.55 -9.00 -19.07
CA THR A 212 -1.98 -8.09 -17.99
C THR A 212 -3.43 -8.38 -17.59
N LEU A 213 -3.63 -8.70 -16.32
CA LEU A 213 -4.93 -8.87 -15.70
C LEU A 213 -5.30 -7.61 -14.91
N HIS A 214 -6.49 -7.06 -15.17
CA HIS A 214 -7.03 -5.94 -14.41
C HIS A 214 -7.86 -6.47 -13.23
N ILE A 215 -7.34 -6.36 -12.01
CA ILE A 215 -7.89 -6.96 -10.79
C ILE A 215 -8.19 -5.86 -9.79
N LEU A 216 -9.47 -5.69 -9.43
CA LEU A 216 -9.91 -4.75 -8.40
C LEU A 216 -9.42 -3.30 -8.62
N GLY A 217 -9.36 -2.86 -9.88
CA GLY A 217 -8.93 -1.52 -10.26
C GLY A 217 -7.42 -1.34 -10.46
N GLU A 218 -6.64 -2.42 -10.30
CA GLU A 218 -5.17 -2.41 -10.43
C GLU A 218 -4.72 -3.40 -11.50
N ASP A 219 -3.64 -3.06 -12.20
CA ASP A 219 -3.06 -3.91 -13.23
C ASP A 219 -1.99 -4.85 -12.65
N PHE A 220 -2.06 -6.12 -13.03
CA PHE A 220 -1.09 -7.15 -12.67
C PHE A 220 -0.62 -7.88 -13.91
N ALA A 221 0.69 -7.94 -14.12
CA ALA A 221 1.30 -8.84 -15.10
C ALA A 221 1.36 -10.26 -14.54
N VAL A 222 1.06 -11.25 -15.38
CA VAL A 222 1.33 -12.66 -15.08
C VAL A 222 2.82 -12.92 -15.32
N VAL A 223 3.54 -13.24 -14.27
CA VAL A 223 5.00 -13.47 -14.31
C VAL A 223 5.33 -14.95 -14.43
N SER A 224 4.47 -15.80 -13.86
CA SER A 224 4.59 -17.23 -14.04
C SER A 224 3.22 -17.86 -13.96
N SER A 225 3.05 -18.92 -14.73
CA SER A 225 1.83 -19.69 -14.79
C SER A 225 2.15 -21.18 -14.75
N HIS A 226 1.38 -21.94 -13.98
CA HIS A 226 1.60 -23.37 -13.84
C HIS A 226 0.28 -24.11 -13.65
N ILE A 227 0.14 -25.26 -14.30
CA ILE A 227 -0.98 -26.17 -14.11
C ILE A 227 -0.54 -27.45 -13.42
N SER A 228 -1.26 -27.82 -12.36
CA SER A 228 -1.16 -29.16 -11.80
C SER A 228 -2.00 -30.12 -12.64
N GLU A 229 -1.40 -30.87 -13.57
CA GLU A 229 -2.13 -31.83 -14.42
C GLU A 229 -2.94 -32.87 -13.62
N THR A 230 -2.52 -33.17 -12.38
CA THR A 230 -3.23 -34.10 -11.49
C THR A 230 -4.55 -33.53 -10.97
N THR A 231 -4.60 -32.24 -10.69
CA THR A 231 -5.75 -31.58 -10.04
C THR A 231 -6.52 -30.65 -10.97
N GLY A 232 -5.94 -30.28 -12.11
CA GLY A 232 -6.41 -29.20 -12.97
C GLY A 232 -6.28 -27.81 -12.35
N LYS A 233 -5.58 -27.68 -11.21
CA LYS A 233 -5.41 -26.40 -10.54
C LYS A 233 -4.36 -25.57 -11.28
N ILE A 234 -4.76 -24.37 -11.69
CA ILE A 234 -3.86 -23.35 -12.22
C ILE A 234 -3.39 -22.47 -11.06
N THR A 235 -2.10 -22.15 -11.04
CA THR A 235 -1.48 -21.17 -10.15
C THR A 235 -0.84 -20.11 -11.02
N LEU A 236 -1.16 -18.84 -10.74
CA LEU A 236 -0.56 -17.69 -11.41
C LEU A 236 0.22 -16.90 -10.35
N ASP A 237 1.46 -16.58 -10.65
CA ASP A 237 2.22 -15.59 -9.91
C ASP A 237 2.06 -14.24 -10.61
N LEU A 238 1.52 -13.28 -9.88
CA LEU A 238 1.16 -11.96 -10.38
C LEU A 238 2.11 -10.91 -9.83
N MET A 239 2.53 -9.97 -10.67
CA MET A 239 3.29 -8.80 -10.27
C MET A 239 2.53 -7.53 -10.64
N GLY A 240 2.33 -6.67 -9.65
CA GLY A 240 1.73 -5.37 -9.83
C GLY A 240 2.43 -4.34 -8.95
N GLY A 241 2.13 -3.08 -9.19
CA GLY A 241 2.68 -1.96 -8.45
C GLY A 241 2.11 -0.66 -8.97
N ALA A 242 2.02 0.35 -8.12
CA ALA A 242 1.46 1.64 -8.50
C ALA A 242 2.30 2.37 -9.57
N ILE A 243 3.57 2.00 -9.70
CA ILE A 243 4.47 2.48 -10.75
C ILE A 243 4.99 1.26 -11.52
N HIS A 244 4.97 1.39 -12.83
CA HIS A 244 5.53 0.47 -13.81
C HIS A 244 6.30 1.29 -14.84
N ASP A 245 7.60 1.02 -15.02
CA ASP A 245 8.43 1.71 -16.01
C ASP A 245 9.61 0.83 -16.44
N THR A 246 10.27 1.23 -17.53
CA THR A 246 11.53 0.67 -17.99
C THR A 246 12.69 1.58 -17.63
N ILE A 247 13.88 1.02 -17.40
CA ILE A 247 15.08 1.79 -17.08
C ILE A 247 16.32 1.13 -17.71
N GLU A 248 17.19 1.92 -18.31
CA GLU A 248 18.45 1.43 -18.90
C GLU A 248 19.54 1.25 -17.82
N GLU A 249 20.50 0.34 -18.04
CA GLU A 249 21.63 0.19 -17.13
C GLU A 249 22.40 1.51 -16.95
N GLY A 250 22.61 1.91 -15.70
CA GLY A 250 23.24 3.17 -15.32
C GLY A 250 22.30 4.38 -15.33
N GLU A 251 21.09 4.25 -15.89
CA GLU A 251 20.08 5.30 -15.86
C GLU A 251 19.53 5.48 -14.44
N THR A 252 19.14 6.71 -14.11
CA THR A 252 18.44 7.06 -12.88
C THR A 252 17.16 7.82 -13.21
N LYS A 253 16.04 7.36 -12.66
CA LYS A 253 14.73 8.00 -12.78
C LYS A 253 14.15 8.28 -11.39
N THR A 254 13.26 9.26 -11.30
CA THR A 254 12.58 9.62 -10.05
C THR A 254 11.08 9.43 -10.19
N TYR A 255 10.49 8.72 -9.25
CA TYR A 255 9.06 8.43 -9.22
C TYR A 255 8.41 8.96 -7.95
N THR A 256 7.13 9.26 -8.02
CA THR A 256 6.35 9.68 -6.84
C THR A 256 5.35 8.59 -6.48
N LEU A 257 5.54 7.96 -5.32
CA LEU A 257 4.64 6.94 -4.78
C LEU A 257 4.04 7.47 -3.47
N LYS A 258 2.70 7.56 -3.42
CA LYS A 258 1.96 8.04 -2.23
C LYS A 258 2.48 9.37 -1.67
N GLY A 259 2.92 10.28 -2.56
CA GLY A 259 3.45 11.60 -2.21
C GLY A 259 4.91 11.62 -1.74
N LYS A 260 5.61 10.49 -1.76
CA LYS A 260 7.05 10.37 -1.49
C LYS A 260 7.82 10.13 -2.79
N GLU A 261 8.98 10.77 -2.92
CA GLU A 261 9.86 10.59 -4.08
C GLU A 261 10.78 9.38 -3.89
N TYR A 262 10.98 8.65 -4.99
CA TYR A 262 11.84 7.47 -5.10
C TYR A 262 12.80 7.67 -6.28
N GLU A 263 14.07 7.90 -5.99
CA GLU A 263 15.14 7.88 -6.97
C GLU A 263 15.57 6.42 -7.18
N VAL A 264 15.33 5.87 -8.37
CA VAL A 264 15.68 4.50 -8.76
C VAL A 264 16.78 4.56 -9.82
N THR A 265 17.88 3.85 -9.57
CA THR A 265 18.98 3.66 -10.51
C THR A 265 19.15 2.17 -10.80
N ALA A 266 19.20 1.77 -12.08
CA ALA A 266 19.68 0.44 -12.45
C ALA A 266 21.21 0.43 -12.36
N LEU A 267 21.76 -0.17 -11.31
CA LEU A 267 23.21 -0.12 -11.08
C LEU A 267 23.98 -1.08 -11.99
N ILE A 268 23.46 -2.29 -12.09
CA ILE A 268 24.07 -3.41 -12.81
C ILE A 268 22.93 -4.21 -13.42
N ILE A 269 23.04 -4.48 -14.71
CA ILE A 269 22.31 -5.55 -15.38
C ILE A 269 23.40 -6.49 -15.90
N SER A 270 23.38 -7.73 -15.44
CA SER A 270 24.40 -8.69 -15.85
C SER A 270 24.04 -9.30 -17.20
N ASP A 271 25.04 -9.46 -18.05
CA ASP A 271 24.90 -10.27 -19.25
C ASP A 271 24.33 -11.66 -18.93
N TRP A 272 23.58 -12.20 -19.89
CA TRP A 272 23.02 -13.55 -19.81
C TRP A 272 24.12 -14.60 -19.56
N ALA A 273 24.03 -15.34 -18.44
CA ALA A 273 25.03 -16.33 -18.03
C ALA A 273 24.92 -17.70 -18.75
N GLY A 274 24.71 -17.68 -20.07
CA GLY A 274 24.58 -18.88 -20.91
C GLY A 274 23.30 -19.71 -20.64
N ALA A 275 23.20 -20.90 -21.25
CA ALA A 275 21.97 -21.69 -21.44
C ALA A 275 21.14 -22.11 -20.20
N VAL A 276 21.47 -21.64 -18.99
CA VAL A 276 20.81 -22.06 -17.73
C VAL A 276 20.69 -20.91 -16.70
N GLY A 277 20.95 -19.65 -17.08
CA GLY A 277 20.95 -18.53 -16.14
C GLY A 277 20.16 -17.33 -16.64
N SER A 278 19.21 -16.83 -15.82
CA SER A 278 18.56 -15.54 -16.01
C SER A 278 19.51 -14.39 -15.68
N ALA A 279 19.40 -13.29 -16.43
CA ALA A 279 20.12 -12.06 -16.14
C ALA A 279 19.81 -11.60 -14.71
N LYS A 280 20.81 -11.01 -14.07
CA LYS A 280 20.74 -10.55 -12.68
C LYS A 280 20.83 -9.04 -12.65
N VAL A 281 20.00 -8.43 -11.82
CA VAL A 281 19.93 -6.98 -11.69
C VAL A 281 20.16 -6.55 -10.25
N LYS A 282 20.77 -5.37 -10.10
CA LYS A 282 20.80 -4.64 -8.83
C LYS A 282 20.32 -3.22 -9.06
N LEU A 283 19.38 -2.81 -8.24
CA LEU A 283 18.83 -1.47 -8.24
C LEU A 283 19.35 -0.71 -7.03
N LYS A 284 19.41 0.62 -7.16
CA LYS A 284 19.56 1.53 -6.04
C LYS A 284 18.30 2.36 -5.93
N VAL A 285 17.59 2.25 -4.82
CA VAL A 285 16.36 3.00 -4.56
C VAL A 285 16.57 3.90 -3.35
N ASN A 286 16.51 5.22 -3.52
CA ASN A 286 16.70 6.20 -2.44
C ASN A 286 17.98 6.00 -1.60
N GLY A 287 19.06 5.53 -2.24
CA GLY A 287 20.32 5.25 -1.55
C GLY A 287 20.50 3.81 -1.07
N GLU A 288 19.43 3.02 -0.97
CA GLU A 288 19.44 1.61 -0.62
C GLU A 288 19.73 0.76 -1.86
N VAL A 289 20.64 -0.21 -1.76
CA VAL A 289 20.97 -1.12 -2.86
C VAL A 289 20.29 -2.46 -2.62
N THR A 290 19.55 -2.93 -3.62
CA THR A 290 18.88 -4.23 -3.58
C THR A 290 19.90 -5.36 -3.50
N LYS A 291 19.44 -6.54 -3.09
CA LYS A 291 20.11 -7.80 -3.37
C LYS A 291 20.19 -8.02 -4.89
N GLU A 292 20.90 -9.07 -5.25
CA GLU A 292 20.85 -9.58 -6.61
C GLU A 292 19.44 -10.12 -6.88
N MET A 293 18.77 -9.51 -7.86
CA MET A 293 17.41 -9.83 -8.26
C MET A 293 17.42 -10.45 -9.64
N SER A 294 16.40 -11.25 -9.94
CA SER A 294 16.15 -11.86 -11.26
C SER A 294 14.75 -11.50 -11.71
N GLU A 295 14.44 -11.76 -12.97
CA GLU A 295 13.06 -11.79 -13.46
C GLU A 295 12.12 -12.52 -12.49
N GLY A 296 10.96 -11.90 -12.25
CA GLY A 296 9.93 -12.35 -11.31
C GLY A 296 10.25 -12.19 -9.82
N SER A 297 11.46 -11.75 -9.45
CA SER A 297 11.80 -11.54 -8.04
C SER A 297 11.32 -10.18 -7.53
N THR A 298 11.02 -10.14 -6.23
CA THR A 298 10.67 -8.92 -5.51
C THR A 298 11.58 -8.71 -4.31
N GLU A 299 11.77 -7.45 -3.93
CA GLU A 299 12.49 -7.07 -2.72
C GLU A 299 11.75 -5.96 -1.97
N ILE A 300 11.60 -6.16 -0.66
CA ILE A 300 11.04 -5.17 0.25
C ILE A 300 12.18 -4.32 0.79
N LEU A 301 12.11 -3.01 0.57
CA LEU A 301 13.08 -2.01 1.03
C LEU A 301 12.88 -1.72 2.52
N ASN A 302 13.84 -1.02 3.14
CA ASN A 302 13.78 -0.70 4.58
C ASN A 302 12.55 0.11 5.00
N ASP A 303 11.92 0.84 4.07
CA ASP A 303 10.73 1.64 4.33
C ASP A 303 9.40 0.87 4.09
N GLY A 304 9.49 -0.41 3.73
CA GLY A 304 8.34 -1.27 3.43
C GLY A 304 7.84 -1.21 1.99
N THR A 305 8.39 -0.33 1.15
CA THR A 305 8.10 -0.30 -0.29
C THR A 305 8.66 -1.56 -0.95
N THR A 306 7.95 -2.11 -1.92
CA THR A 306 8.39 -3.29 -2.68
C THR A 306 8.81 -2.87 -4.08
N ILE A 307 9.94 -3.41 -4.55
CA ILE A 307 10.36 -3.33 -5.94
C ILE A 307 10.33 -4.74 -6.55
N GLY A 308 9.82 -4.87 -7.76
CA GLY A 308 9.70 -6.14 -8.48
C GLY A 308 10.33 -6.06 -9.86
N ILE A 309 11.06 -7.09 -10.26
CA ILE A 309 11.66 -7.19 -11.59
C ILE A 309 10.67 -7.94 -12.47
N ARG A 310 10.13 -7.26 -13.48
CA ARG A 310 9.22 -7.88 -14.43
C ARG A 310 9.99 -8.64 -15.51
N GLU A 311 10.88 -7.96 -16.21
CA GLU A 311 11.63 -8.50 -17.34
C GLU A 311 13.02 -7.86 -17.40
N VAL A 312 14.01 -8.62 -17.89
CA VAL A 312 15.35 -8.11 -18.14
C VAL A 312 15.71 -8.40 -19.59
N LEU A 313 16.05 -7.35 -20.33
CA LEU A 313 16.38 -7.39 -21.76
C LEU A 313 17.84 -6.98 -21.98
N PRO A 314 18.80 -7.94 -21.97
CA PRO A 314 20.20 -7.66 -22.26
C PRO A 314 20.38 -7.31 -23.74
N ASN A 315 21.11 -6.23 -24.03
CA ASN A 315 21.40 -5.78 -25.38
C ASN A 315 22.89 -5.46 -25.56
N GLU A 316 23.59 -6.43 -26.15
CA GLU A 316 25.04 -6.38 -26.41
C GLU A 316 25.41 -5.72 -27.76
N ALA A 317 24.42 -5.32 -28.55
CA ALA A 317 24.65 -4.94 -29.94
C ALA A 317 25.18 -3.51 -30.09
N GLY A 318 26.50 -3.35 -30.00
CA GLY A 318 27.22 -2.12 -30.39
C GLY A 318 27.58 -1.17 -29.25
N GLU A 319 27.54 -1.64 -28.01
CA GLU A 319 27.62 -0.78 -26.83
C GLU A 319 29.04 -0.34 -26.45
N THR A 320 29.19 0.97 -26.21
CA THR A 320 30.33 1.58 -25.49
C THR A 320 29.94 1.91 -24.04
N ALA A 321 28.63 1.90 -23.71
CA ALA A 321 28.02 1.84 -22.37
C ALA A 321 26.47 1.95 -22.46
N GLY A 322 25.72 1.03 -21.80
CA GLY A 322 24.30 1.21 -21.45
C GLY A 322 23.25 0.74 -22.47
N GLY A 323 23.28 -0.52 -22.91
CA GLY A 323 22.27 -1.08 -23.81
C GLY A 323 21.16 -1.87 -23.12
N ASP A 324 21.43 -2.40 -21.93
CA ASP A 324 20.53 -3.31 -21.23
C ASP A 324 19.33 -2.57 -20.64
N ILE A 325 18.14 -3.16 -20.81
CA ILE A 325 16.88 -2.59 -20.34
C ILE A 325 16.30 -3.49 -19.25
N LEU A 326 15.77 -2.85 -18.21
CA LEU A 326 15.04 -3.49 -17.13
C LEU A 326 13.60 -2.95 -17.10
N GLU A 327 12.62 -3.85 -17.05
CA GLU A 327 11.21 -3.52 -16.75
C GLU A 327 10.91 -3.88 -15.29
N PHE A 328 10.31 -2.95 -14.53
CA PHE A 328 10.12 -3.13 -13.09
C PHE A 328 8.84 -2.48 -12.58
N TYR A 329 8.39 -2.98 -11.42
CA TYR A 329 7.29 -2.42 -10.64
C TYR A 329 7.79 -1.83 -9.31
N LEU A 330 7.13 -0.77 -8.84
CA LEU A 330 7.34 -0.17 -7.51
C LEU A 330 5.98 0.07 -6.82
N GLY A 331 5.81 -0.38 -5.58
CA GLY A 331 4.53 -0.34 -4.85
C GLY A 331 4.60 -0.37 -3.33
#